data_AF-A0A7X4HWY0-F1
#
_entry.id   AF-A0A7X4HWY0-F1
#
_cell.length_a   1.000
_cell.length_b   1.000
_cell.length_c   1.000
_cell.angle_alpha   90.00
_cell.angle_beta   90.00
_cell.angle_gamma   90.00
#
_symmetry.space_group_name_H-M   'P 1'
#
loop_
_entity.id
_entity.type
_entity.pdbx_description
1 polymer ?
#
loop_
_entity_poly.entity_id
_entity_poly.type
_entity_poly.pdbx_seq_one_letter_code
_entity_poly.pdbx_strand_id
1 'polypeptide(L)'
;MGMKDVTTTRLSSKGQVVIPEAIRRQLGLDPGAEFVVLGDVDTIVLQRVRAPAMRDFDAIVTRAREAARRAGMRRSDVAAAIEAVRST
;
A
#
# COMPACT_ATOMS: atom_id res chain seq x y z
N MET A 1 16.72 -3.08 26.58
CA MET A 1 16.49 -2.26 25.37
C MET A 1 17.54 -2.71 24.35
N GLY A 2 17.18 -3.58 23.41
CA GLY A 2 18.16 -4.12 22.44
C GLY A 2 18.72 -3.00 21.58
N MET A 3 20.04 -2.88 21.53
CA MET A 3 20.74 -1.90 20.69
C MET A 3 20.24 -2.07 19.26
N LYS A 4 19.68 -1.00 18.68
CA LYS A 4 19.36 -0.97 17.25
C LYS A 4 20.68 -0.98 16.51
N ASP A 5 20.85 -1.86 15.53
CA ASP A 5 22.04 -1.86 14.66
C ASP A 5 22.16 -0.49 13.99
N VAL A 6 23.10 0.34 14.45
CA VAL A 6 23.38 1.65 13.84
C VAL A 6 24.41 1.43 12.74
N THR A 7 24.04 1.78 11.52
CA THR A 7 24.91 1.69 10.34
C THR A 7 24.77 2.96 9.51
N THR A 8 25.87 3.36 8.88
CA THR A 8 25.89 4.52 7.99
C THR A 8 25.92 4.07 6.53
N THR A 9 25.36 4.88 5.64
CA THR A 9 25.36 4.66 4.19
C THR A 9 25.54 6.01 3.50
N ARG A 10 25.96 6.01 2.23
CA ARG A 10 26.24 7.24 1.48
C ARG A 10 25.14 7.49 0.45
N LEU A 11 24.85 8.76 0.22
CA LEU A 11 24.02 9.20 -0.89
C LEU A 11 24.84 9.12 -2.18
N SER A 12 24.33 8.40 -3.18
CA SER A 12 24.94 8.35 -4.50
C SER A 12 24.73 9.67 -5.24
N SER A 13 25.49 9.89 -6.32
CA SER A 13 25.31 11.06 -7.20
C SER A 13 23.91 11.13 -7.85
N LYS A 14 23.20 10.00 -7.94
CA LYS A 14 21.83 9.91 -8.44
C LYS A 14 20.78 10.06 -7.34
N GLY A 15 21.19 10.42 -6.12
CA GLY A 15 20.27 10.59 -4.99
C GLY A 15 19.80 9.27 -4.36
N GLN A 16 20.49 8.15 -4.63
CA GLN A 16 20.10 6.85 -4.07
C GLN A 16 20.85 6.59 -2.77
N VAL A 17 20.15 6.01 -1.79
CA VAL A 17 20.75 5.52 -0.55
C VAL A 17 20.59 4.01 -0.49
N VAL A 18 21.68 3.30 -0.16
CA VAL A 18 21.64 1.84 0.03
C VAL A 18 21.18 1.54 1.45
N ILE A 19 20.11 0.76 1.60
CA ILE A 19 19.70 0.21 2.90
C ILE A 19 20.56 -1.03 3.20
N PRO A 20 21.37 -1.03 4.28
CA PRO A 20 22.24 -2.15 4.59
C PRO A 20 21.47 -3.45 4.83
N GLU A 21 22.10 -4.58 4.52
CA GLU A 21 21.46 -5.89 4.53
C GLU A 21 20.86 -6.27 5.88
N ALA A 22 21.54 -5.95 6.99
CA ALA A 22 21.04 -6.20 8.34
C ALA A 22 19.69 -5.51 8.59
N ILE A 23 19.56 -4.23 8.21
CA ILE A 23 18.33 -3.45 8.33
C ILE A 23 17.24 -4.00 7.38
N ARG A 24 17.60 -4.38 6.15
CA ARG A 24 16.65 -5.00 5.21
C ARG A 24 16.03 -6.27 5.78
N ARG A 25 16.84 -7.17 6.35
CA ARG A 25 16.37 -8.42 6.96
C ARG A 25 15.54 -8.16 8.22
N GLN A 26 15.99 -7.27 9.10
CA GLN A 26 15.27 -6.92 10.32
C GLN A 26 13.88 -6.35 10.04
N LEU A 27 13.75 -5.50 9.01
CA LEU A 27 12.49 -4.88 8.63
C LEU A 27 11.70 -5.69 7.59
N GLY A 28 12.22 -6.84 7.14
CA GLY A 28 11.65 -7.66 6.08
C GLY A 28 11.33 -6.85 4.81
N LEU A 29 12.28 -6.05 4.32
CA LEU A 29 12.11 -5.25 3.10
C LEU A 29 12.41 -6.13 1.87
N ASP A 30 11.41 -6.27 0.99
CA ASP A 30 11.55 -6.99 -0.28
C ASP A 30 11.91 -6.02 -1.43
N PRO A 31 12.59 -6.48 -2.48
CA PRO A 31 12.78 -5.70 -3.70
C PRO A 31 11.44 -5.25 -4.28
N GLY A 32 11.35 -3.97 -4.67
CA GLY A 32 10.11 -3.38 -5.19
C GLY A 32 9.14 -2.89 -4.11
N ALA A 33 9.49 -2.96 -2.82
CA ALA A 33 8.69 -2.33 -1.78
C ALA A 33 8.55 -0.82 -2.00
N GLU A 34 7.32 -0.32 -1.89
CA GLU A 34 7.00 1.10 -2.00
C GLU A 34 7.03 1.78 -0.64
N PHE A 35 7.42 3.06 -0.62
CA PHE A 35 7.52 3.86 0.59
C PHE A 35 6.95 5.25 0.36
N VAL A 36 6.22 5.76 1.35
CA VAL A 36 6.03 7.20 1.51
C VAL A 36 7.34 7.78 2.04
N VAL A 37 7.85 8.81 1.37
CA VAL A 37 9.08 9.51 1.76
C VAL A 37 8.69 10.86 2.34
N LEU A 38 9.03 11.08 3.61
CA LEU A 38 8.81 12.35 4.31
C LEU A 38 10.16 12.91 4.70
N GLY A 39 10.40 14.19 4.40
CA GLY A 39 11.59 14.92 4.85
C GLY A 39 11.21 15.91 5.95
N ASP A 40 12.01 15.96 7.01
CA ASP A 40 12.02 17.01 8.01
C ASP A 40 13.47 17.47 8.22
N VAL A 41 13.68 18.69 8.74
CA VAL A 41 14.96 19.43 8.87
C VAL A 41 16.25 18.64 8.60
N ASP A 42 16.53 17.58 9.36
CA ASP A 42 17.72 16.71 9.26
C ASP A 42 17.42 15.21 9.05
N THR A 43 16.14 14.85 8.86
CA THR A 43 15.65 13.48 8.94
C THR A 43 14.81 13.12 7.70
N ILE A 44 15.06 11.93 7.15
CA ILE A 44 14.19 11.31 6.14
C ILE A 44 13.49 10.11 6.77
N VAL A 45 12.16 10.11 6.73
CA VAL A 45 11.34 8.98 7.16
C VAL A 45 10.84 8.23 5.93
N LEU A 46 11.16 6.93 5.89
CA LEU A 46 10.66 5.99 4.89
C LEU A 46 9.59 5.10 5.53
N GLN A 47 8.32 5.39 5.22
CA GLN A 47 7.21 4.58 5.71
C GLN A 47 6.73 3.63 4.62
N ARG A 48 6.85 2.32 4.86
CA ARG A 48 6.41 1.31 3.87
C ARG A 48 4.91 1.46 3.59
N VAL A 49 4.56 1.53 2.31
CA VAL A 49 3.18 1.42 1.85
C VAL A 49 2.78 -0.05 1.89
N ARG A 50 1.69 -0.35 2.60
CA ARG A 50 1.08 -1.68 2.58
C ARG A 50 -0.31 -1.53 1.98
N ALA A 51 -0.68 -2.44 1.09
CA ALA A 51 -2.07 -2.55 0.69
C ALA A 51 -2.92 -2.75 1.95
N PRO A 52 -4.05 -2.04 2.09
CA PRO A 52 -4.93 -2.26 3.21
C PRO A 52 -5.41 -3.72 3.19
N ALA A 53 -5.62 -4.30 4.36
CA ALA A 53 -6.16 -5.65 4.42
C ALA A 53 -7.63 -5.60 4.00
N MET A 54 -8.14 -6.68 3.39
CA MET A 54 -9.56 -6.73 2.98
C MET A 54 -10.53 -6.44 4.13
N ARG A 55 -10.17 -6.85 5.35
CA ARG A 55 -10.93 -6.55 6.58
C ARG A 55 -11.11 -5.05 6.84
N ASP A 56 -10.14 -4.22 6.41
CA ASP A 56 -10.18 -2.77 6.59
C ASP A 56 -11.30 -2.16 5.72
N PHE A 57 -11.78 -2.88 4.70
CA PHE A 57 -12.89 -2.48 3.82
C PHE A 57 -14.26 -3.07 4.22
N ASP A 58 -14.34 -3.91 5.26
CA ASP A 58 -15.58 -4.64 5.60
C ASP A 58 -16.79 -3.74 5.83
N ALA A 59 -16.57 -2.59 6.49
CA ALA A 59 -17.62 -1.61 6.75
C ALA A 59 -18.18 -1.01 5.44
N ILE A 60 -17.31 -0.72 4.48
CA ILE A 60 -17.69 -0.17 3.17
C ILE A 60 -18.44 -1.25 2.37
N VAL A 61 -17.91 -2.47 2.33
CA VAL A 61 -18.52 -3.60 1.63
C VAL A 61 -19.92 -3.92 2.19
N THR A 62 -20.10 -3.85 3.51
CA THR A 62 -21.39 -4.09 4.17
C THR A 62 -22.43 -3.06 3.74
N ARG A 63 -22.09 -1.77 3.80
CA ARG A 63 -22.99 -0.68 3.37
C ARG A 63 -23.35 -0.79 1.89
N ALA A 64 -22.37 -1.11 1.03
CA ALA A 64 -22.61 -1.30 -0.40
C ALA A 64 -23.59 -2.45 -0.67
N ARG A 65 -23.46 -3.58 0.05
CA ARG A 65 -24.39 -4.71 -0.05
C ARG A 65 -25.81 -4.36 0.39
N GLU A 66 -25.96 -3.58 1.46
CA GLU A 66 -27.28 -3.10 1.91
C GLU A 66 -27.94 -2.18 0.89
N ALA A 67 -27.17 -1.23 0.33
CA ALA A 67 -27.64 -0.35 -0.72
C ALA A 67 -28.08 -1.15 -1.97
N ALA A 68 -27.28 -2.12 -2.40
CA ALA A 68 -27.61 -2.99 -3.53
C ALA A 68 -28.91 -3.78 -3.30
N ARG A 69 -29.12 -4.34 -2.09
CA ARG A 69 -30.37 -5.04 -1.75
C ARG A 69 -31.58 -4.11 -1.79
N ARG A 70 -31.48 -2.89 -1.24
CA ARG A 70 -32.57 -1.90 -1.28
C ARG A 70 -32.90 -1.46 -2.72
N ALA A 71 -31.89 -1.39 -3.58
CA ALA A 71 -32.07 -1.08 -4.99
C ALA A 71 -32.56 -2.27 -5.83
N GLY A 72 -32.72 -3.47 -5.24
CA GLY A 72 -33.13 -4.67 -5.96
C GLY A 72 -32.10 -5.18 -6.98
N MET A 73 -30.84 -4.78 -6.84
CA MET A 73 -29.77 -5.05 -7.79
C MET A 73 -29.47 -6.55 -7.87
N ARG A 74 -29.34 -7.06 -9.09
CA ARG A 74 -29.08 -8.46 -9.43
C ARG A 74 -27.69 -8.61 -10.05
N ARG A 75 -27.20 -9.85 -10.08
CA ARG A 75 -25.93 -10.17 -10.74
C ARG A 75 -25.96 -9.89 -12.25
N SER A 76 -27.13 -10.02 -12.88
CA SER A 76 -27.36 -9.67 -14.29
C SER A 76 -27.06 -8.20 -14.58
N ASP A 77 -27.34 -7.31 -13.62
CA ASP A 77 -27.19 -5.87 -13.81
C ASP A 77 -25.71 -5.49 -13.90
N VAL A 78 -24.84 -6.22 -13.17
CA VAL A 78 -23.38 -6.08 -13.27
C VAL A 78 -22.87 -6.53 -14.63
N ALA A 79 -23.36 -7.66 -15.14
CA ALA A 79 -22.96 -8.16 -16.45
C ALA A 79 -23.33 -7.18 -17.57
N ALA A 80 -24.56 -6.66 -17.54
CA ALA A 80 -25.03 -5.66 -18.49
C ALA A 80 -24.20 -4.35 -18.43
N ALA A 81 -23.83 -3.90 -17.24
CA ALA A 81 -22.99 -2.71 -17.07
C ALA A 81 -21.56 -2.90 -17.63
N ILE A 82 -20.96 -4.08 -17.44
CA ILE A 82 -19.64 -4.40 -17.99
C ILE A 82 -19.69 -4.46 -19.53
N GLU A 83 -20.73 -5.09 -20.09
CA GLU A 83 -20.94 -5.17 -21.53
C GLU A 83 -21.05 -3.78 -22.15
N ALA A 84 -21.90 -2.91 -21.59
CA ALA A 84 -22.09 -1.55 -22.06
C ALA A 84 -20.78 -0.73 -22.15
N VAL A 85 -19.89 -0.85 -21.14
CA VAL A 85 -18.59 -0.14 -21.14
C VAL A 85 -17.60 -0.73 -22.15
N ARG A 86 -17.62 -2.04 -22.37
CA ARG A 86 -16.68 -2.73 -23.28
C ARG A 86 -17.09 -2.65 -24.75
N SER A 87 -18.36 -2.39 -25.03
CA SER A 87 -18.88 -2.17 -26.38
C SER A 87 -18.67 -0.74 -26.88
N THR A 88 -18.05 0.13 -26.07
CA THR A 88 -17.61 1.49 -26.44
C THR A 88 -16.13 1.45 -26.82
#